data_AF-T0XXC0-F1
#
_entry.id   AF-T0XXC0-F1
#
_cell.length_a   1.000
_cell.length_b   1.000
_cell.length_c   1.000
_cell.angle_alpha   90.00
_cell.angle_beta   90.00
_cell.angle_gamma   90.00
#
_symmetry.space_group_name_H-M   'P 1'
#
loop_
_entity.id
_entity.type
_entity.pdbx_description
1 polymer ?
#
loop_
_entity_poly.entity_id
_entity_poly.type
_entity_poly.pdbx_seq_one_letter_code
_entity_poly.pdbx_strand_id
1 'polypeptide(L)'
;MASRYEEGRGRRDLEIWKFNRQIRRMRPGQTLRLLGLAPFRLRFSLDGWKSVGDREAVFLPAAGCGHVDLFIPQSQEAPVAFTFFWTASHRWEGKDFSVEMERG
;
A
#
# COMPACT_ATOMS: atom_id res chain seq x y z
N MET A 1 -31.33 5.10 -4.13
CA MET A 1 -30.16 5.82 -4.69
C MET A 1 -28.94 4.95 -4.50
N ALA A 2 -28.54 4.21 -5.53
CA ALA A 2 -27.29 3.47 -5.55
C ALA A 2 -26.36 4.24 -6.47
N SER A 3 -25.46 5.03 -5.88
CA SER A 3 -24.42 5.73 -6.63
C SER A 3 -23.54 4.69 -7.33
N ARG A 4 -23.83 4.54 -8.62
CA ARG A 4 -23.03 3.86 -9.64
C ARG A 4 -21.98 4.87 -10.12
N TYR A 5 -20.83 4.87 -9.48
CA TYR A 5 -19.61 5.52 -9.94
C TYR A 5 -18.52 4.55 -9.43
N GLU A 6 -17.59 3.99 -10.20
CA GLU A 6 -16.90 4.52 -11.36
C GLU A 6 -16.53 3.37 -12.32
N GLU A 7 -16.85 3.58 -13.58
CA GLU A 7 -16.43 2.79 -14.73
C GLU A 7 -14.89 2.88 -14.94
N GLY A 8 -14.25 1.75 -15.21
CA GLY A 8 -13.15 1.71 -16.19
C GLY A 8 -11.71 2.09 -15.80
N ARG A 9 -11.38 2.58 -14.60
CA ARG A 9 -9.97 2.81 -14.17
C ARG A 9 -9.28 1.60 -13.51
N GLY A 10 -10.05 0.57 -13.16
CA GLY A 10 -9.66 -0.46 -12.20
C GLY A 10 -8.64 -1.54 -12.60
N ARG A 11 -7.90 -1.42 -13.71
CA ARG A 11 -6.89 -2.44 -14.09
C ARG A 11 -5.51 -1.95 -14.51
N ARG A 12 -5.34 -0.68 -14.93
CA ARG A 12 -4.03 -0.16 -15.36
C ARG A 12 -3.32 0.68 -14.29
N ASP A 13 -4.08 1.17 -13.31
CA ASP A 13 -3.57 2.10 -12.30
C ASP A 13 -3.53 1.46 -10.90
N LEU A 14 -3.54 0.13 -10.79
CA LEU A 14 -3.49 -0.58 -9.52
C LEU A 14 -2.35 -1.59 -9.51
N GLU A 15 -1.39 -1.37 -8.62
CA GLU A 15 -0.31 -2.30 -8.33
C GLU A 15 -0.54 -2.96 -6.97
N ILE A 16 -0.46 -4.29 -6.93
CA ILE A 16 -0.73 -5.06 -5.72
C ILE A 16 0.59 -5.58 -5.15
N TRP A 17 0.88 -5.17 -3.92
CA TRP A 17 1.99 -5.67 -3.12
C TRP A 17 1.47 -6.58 -2.01
N LYS A 18 2.10 -7.73 -1.84
CA LYS A 18 1.84 -8.70 -0.77
C LYS A 18 3.11 -9.44 -0.42
N PHE A 19 3.16 -10.09 0.74
CA PHE A 19 4.37 -10.78 1.22
C PHE A 19 4.94 -11.80 0.23
N ASN A 20 4.10 -12.48 -0.55
CA ASN A 20 4.51 -13.43 -1.60
C ASN A 20 4.61 -12.80 -3.01
N ARG A 21 4.35 -11.49 -3.16
CA ARG A 21 4.55 -10.71 -4.39
C ARG A 21 5.03 -9.32 -4.00
N GLN A 22 6.32 -9.22 -3.73
CA GLN A 22 7.00 -7.99 -3.36
C GLN A 22 7.48 -7.30 -4.64
N ILE A 23 6.57 -6.60 -5.33
CA ILE A 23 6.98 -5.76 -6.46
C ILE A 23 8.06 -4.79 -5.97
N ARG A 24 9.12 -4.63 -6.75
CA ARG A 24 10.27 -3.78 -6.38
C ARG A 24 10.22 -2.42 -7.04
N ARG A 25 9.44 -2.29 -8.11
CA ARG A 25 9.27 -1.05 -8.88
C ARG A 25 7.81 -0.89 -9.27
N MET A 26 7.36 0.35 -9.40
CA MET A 26 6.05 0.70 -9.96
C MET A 26 6.12 2.05 -10.68
N ARG A 27 5.15 2.34 -11.55
CA ARG A 27 5.05 3.65 -12.18
C ARG A 27 4.37 4.64 -11.23
N PRO A 28 4.84 5.89 -11.16
CA PRO A 28 4.12 6.93 -10.43
C PRO A 28 2.77 7.22 -11.10
N GLY A 29 1.81 7.75 -10.33
CA GLY A 29 0.43 7.95 -10.78
C GLY A 29 -0.49 6.73 -10.61
N GLN A 30 0.02 5.61 -10.11
CA GLN A 30 -0.76 4.41 -9.81
C GLN A 30 -1.11 4.34 -8.32
N THR A 31 -2.08 3.50 -7.99
CA THR A 31 -2.43 3.10 -6.62
C THR A 31 -1.64 1.86 -6.23
N LEU A 32 -0.90 1.93 -5.14
CA LEU A 32 -0.27 0.79 -4.49
C LEU A 32 -1.22 0.20 -3.43
N ARG A 33 -1.75 -0.99 -3.70
CA ARG A 33 -2.56 -1.77 -2.75
C ARG A 33 -1.68 -2.76 -2.00
N LEU A 34 -1.55 -2.54 -0.70
CA LEU A 34 -0.77 -3.36 0.23
C LEU A 34 -1.69 -4.35 0.93
N LEU A 35 -1.46 -5.64 0.73
CA LEU A 35 -2.23 -6.72 1.37
C LEU A 35 -1.43 -7.35 2.50
N GLY A 36 -2.07 -7.48 3.66
CA GLY A 36 -1.55 -8.18 4.84
C GLY A 36 -2.44 -9.36 5.23
N LEU A 37 -1.84 -10.43 5.76
CA LEU A 37 -2.54 -11.69 6.13
C LEU A 37 -3.31 -11.60 7.47
N ALA A 38 -3.38 -10.42 8.07
CA ALA A 38 -4.05 -10.14 9.34
C ALA A 38 -4.43 -8.65 9.39
N PRO A 39 -5.24 -8.19 10.36
CA PRO A 39 -5.40 -6.76 10.62
C PRO A 39 -4.06 -6.07 10.90
N PHE A 40 -3.84 -4.92 10.27
CA PHE A 40 -2.62 -4.13 10.46
C PHE A 40 -2.88 -2.63 10.33
N ARG A 41 -1.98 -1.86 10.91
CA ARG A 41 -1.77 -0.45 10.59
C ARG A 41 -0.51 -0.35 9.74
N LEU A 42 -0.62 0.29 8.59
CA LEU A 42 0.52 0.57 7.74
C LEU A 42 1.21 1.84 8.22
N ARG A 43 2.52 1.78 8.41
CA ARG A 43 3.37 2.96 8.52
C ARG A 43 4.15 3.12 7.23
N PHE A 44 4.09 4.29 6.61
CA PHE A 44 4.71 4.52 5.31
C PHE A 44 5.34 5.91 5.22
N SER A 45 6.21 6.08 4.24
CA SER A 45 6.82 7.34 3.86
C SER A 45 7.01 7.40 2.35
N LEU A 46 6.84 8.60 1.80
CA LEU A 46 7.06 8.91 0.39
C LEU A 46 8.35 9.71 0.17
N ASP A 47 9.12 9.98 1.21
CA ASP A 47 10.25 10.91 1.19
C ASP A 47 11.45 10.41 2.00
N GLY A 48 11.60 9.09 2.09
CA GLY A 48 12.74 8.45 2.76
C GLY A 48 12.71 8.59 4.28
N TRP A 49 11.53 8.37 4.88
CA TRP A 49 11.26 8.50 6.32
C TRP A 49 11.37 9.92 6.91
N LYS A 50 11.42 10.97 6.07
CA LYS A 50 11.35 12.36 6.55
C LYS A 50 9.95 12.71 7.06
N SER A 51 8.92 12.26 6.34
CA SER A 51 7.52 12.33 6.73
C SER A 51 6.96 10.92 6.87
N VAL A 52 6.26 10.70 7.98
CA VAL A 52 5.64 9.40 8.29
C VAL A 52 4.12 9.54 8.23
N GLY A 53 3.49 8.72 7.42
CA GLY A 53 2.05 8.50 7.42
C GLY A 53 1.70 7.17 8.07
N ASP A 54 0.60 7.15 8.82
CA ASP A 54 -0.01 5.91 9.32
C ASP A 54 -1.41 5.75 8.68
N ARG A 55 -1.76 4.54 8.25
CA ARG A 55 -3.09 4.19 7.73
C ARG A 55 -3.57 2.86 8.28
N GLU A 56 -4.78 2.84 8.82
CA GLU A 56 -5.45 1.61 9.22
C GLU A 56 -5.86 0.79 7.99
N ALA A 57 -5.61 -0.52 8.04
CA ALA A 57 -6.05 -1.41 6.98
C ALA A 57 -7.57 -1.64 7.05
N VAL A 58 -8.20 -1.66 5.88
CA VAL A 58 -9.56 -2.17 5.72
C VAL A 58 -9.47 -3.69 5.84
N PHE A 59 -10.01 -4.24 6.94
CA PHE A 59 -10.05 -5.68 7.14
C PHE A 59 -11.22 -6.31 6.38
N LEU A 60 -10.96 -7.43 5.72
CA LEU A 60 -11.94 -8.22 4.98
C LEU A 60 -12.11 -9.58 5.68
N PRO A 61 -13.08 -9.72 6.61
CA PRO A 61 -13.24 -10.93 7.42
C PRO A 61 -13.40 -12.20 6.58
N ALA A 62 -14.14 -12.13 5.47
CA ALA A 62 -14.38 -13.26 4.58
C ALA A 62 -13.10 -13.76 3.87
N ALA A 63 -12.09 -12.91 3.72
CA ALA A 63 -10.81 -13.26 3.10
C ALA A 63 -9.68 -13.46 4.13
N GLY A 64 -9.94 -13.18 5.41
CA GLY A 64 -8.94 -13.26 6.47
C GLY A 64 -7.74 -12.31 6.27
N CYS A 65 -7.92 -11.20 5.54
CA CYS A 65 -6.82 -10.30 5.18
C CYS A 65 -7.21 -8.83 5.32
N GLY A 66 -6.22 -7.96 5.45
CA GLY A 66 -6.38 -6.51 5.42
C GLY A 66 -5.77 -5.91 4.16
N HIS A 67 -6.27 -4.74 3.75
CA HIS A 67 -5.63 -3.95 2.70
C HIS A 67 -5.56 -2.46 3.00
N VAL A 68 -4.52 -1.81 2.48
CA VAL A 68 -4.38 -0.35 2.43
C VAL A 68 -4.11 0.06 1.00
N ASP A 69 -4.80 1.08 0.53
CA ASP A 69 -4.56 1.68 -0.78
C ASP A 69 -3.81 3.01 -0.59
N LEU A 70 -2.67 3.15 -1.25
CA LEU A 70 -1.88 4.37 -1.30
C LEU A 70 -1.90 4.90 -2.73
N PHE A 71 -2.46 6.09 -2.95
CA PHE A 71 -2.31 6.77 -4.22
C PHE A 71 -0.90 7.36 -4.30
N ILE A 72 -0.12 6.95 -5.30
CA ILE A 72 1.23 7.46 -5.52
C ILE A 72 1.15 8.58 -6.57
N PRO A 73 1.49 9.84 -6.21
CA PRO A 73 1.41 10.96 -7.14
C PRO A 73 2.28 10.74 -8.40
N GLN A 74 1.89 11.32 -9.53
CA GLN A 74 2.73 11.28 -10.75
C GLN A 74 4.08 11.98 -10.56
N SER A 75 4.17 12.93 -9.65
CA SER A 75 5.41 13.64 -9.29
C SER A 75 6.28 12.87 -8.30
N GLN A 76 5.93 11.63 -7.93
CA GLN A 76 6.69 10.84 -6.98
C GLN A 76 7.98 10.35 -7.63
N GLU A 77 9.12 10.67 -7.00
CA GLU A 77 10.45 10.23 -7.44
C GLU A 77 11.12 9.30 -6.42
N ALA A 78 10.97 9.61 -5.13
CA ALA A 78 11.58 8.81 -4.08
C ALA A 78 10.85 7.47 -3.90
N PRO A 79 11.54 6.43 -3.41
CA PRO A 79 10.91 5.15 -3.12
C PRO A 79 9.80 5.28 -2.07
N VAL A 80 8.73 4.52 -2.23
CA VAL A 80 7.69 4.37 -1.22
C VAL A 80 8.20 3.36 -0.19
N ALA A 81 8.54 3.83 0.99
CA ALA A 81 8.97 2.98 2.11
C ALA A 81 7.79 2.69 3.04
N PHE A 82 7.70 1.47 3.56
CA PHE A 82 6.63 1.10 4.49
C PHE A 82 6.98 -0.11 5.35
N THR A 83 6.26 -0.23 6.46
CA THR A 83 6.28 -1.42 7.32
C THR A 83 4.89 -1.65 7.93
N PHE A 84 4.67 -2.85 8.45
CA PHE A 84 3.39 -3.29 8.99
C PHE A 84 3.47 -3.32 10.51
N PHE A 85 2.50 -2.67 11.16
CA PHE A 85 2.20 -2.87 12.57
C PHE A 85 1.00 -3.81 12.69
N TRP A 86 1.22 -5.03 13.14
CA TRP A 86 0.18 -6.03 13.31
C TRP A 86 -0.66 -5.73 14.55
N THR A 87 -1.84 -5.16 14.35
CA THR A 87 -2.67 -4.65 15.45
C THR A 87 -3.17 -5.76 16.36
N ALA A 88 -3.42 -6.97 15.84
CA ALA A 88 -3.84 -8.11 16.66
C ALA A 88 -2.77 -8.60 17.66
N SER A 89 -1.48 -8.39 17.36
CA SER A 89 -0.36 -8.87 18.19
C SER A 89 0.51 -7.73 18.74
N HIS A 90 0.11 -6.48 18.51
CA HIS A 90 0.82 -5.26 18.89
C HIS A 90 2.33 -5.30 18.59
N ARG A 91 2.70 -5.82 17.41
CA ARG A 91 4.11 -5.95 17.01
C ARG A 91 4.36 -5.36 15.64
N TRP A 92 5.56 -4.84 15.45
CA TRP A 92 6.07 -4.51 14.13
C TRP A 92 6.47 -5.77 13.37
N GLU A 93 6.41 -5.71 12.04
CA GLU A 93 6.92 -6.76 11.14
C GLU A 93 8.43 -6.98 11.29
N GLY A 94 9.16 -6.01 11.86
CA GLY A 94 10.58 -6.13 12.16
C GLY A 94 11.50 -5.86 10.97
N LYS A 95 10.93 -5.48 9.82
CA LYS A 95 11.66 -4.99 8.65
C LYS A 95 10.84 -3.97 7.89
N ASP A 96 11.56 -3.13 7.16
CA ASP A 96 10.97 -2.17 6.24
C ASP A 96 11.01 -2.75 4.82
N PHE A 97 10.05 -2.32 4.02
CA PHE A 97 9.94 -2.63 2.61
C PHE A 97 9.96 -1.34 1.81
N SER A 98 10.38 -1.45 0.55
CA SER A 98 10.35 -0.34 -0.38
C SER A 98 9.85 -0.76 -1.76
N VAL A 99 9.20 0.17 -2.44
CA VAL A 99 8.91 0.10 -3.88
C VAL A 99 9.53 1.32 -4.54
N GLU A 100 10.44 1.07 -5.47
CA GLU A 100 11.11 2.12 -6.26
C GLU A 100 10.18 2.70 -7.33
N MET A 101 10.39 3.95 -7.70
CA MET A 101 9.68 4.56 -8.83
C MET A 101 10.39 4.20 -10.14
N GLU A 102 9.65 3.72 -11.13
CA GLU A 102 10.18 3.55 -12.48
C GLU A 102 10.50 4.90 -13.10
N ARG A 103 11.72 5.07 -13.63
CA ARG A 103 12.08 6.21 -14.45
C ARG A 103 11.51 5.95 -15.85
N GLY A 104 10.58 6.81 -16.28
CA GLY A 104 10.10 6.86 -17.66
C GLY A 104 11.17 7.35 -18.62
#